data_AF-A0A257JMX6-F1
#
_entry.id   AF-A0A257JMX6-F1
#
_cell.length_a   1.000
_cell.length_b   1.000
_cell.length_c   1.000
_cell.angle_alpha   90.00
_cell.angle_beta   90.00
_cell.angle_gamma   90.00
#
_symmetry.space_group_name_H-M   'P 1'
#
loop_
_entity.id
_entity.type
_entity.pdbx_description
1 polymer ?
#
loop_
_entity_poly.entity_id
_entity_poly.type
_entity_poly.pdbx_seq_one_letter_code
_entity_poly.pdbx_strand_id
1 'polypeptide(L)'
;MLPTSLPAALRPLALAESLQPGGGLALRYDASRTRTASEAFAVRAGNCLSLVLMTAALAREAGLEVRFQQALGSPLVTREEDLVLLSGHVNVVLDAPRPRREWNVTQVQPDPRGLQIDFVPEDDLRGLRLVAISEPRVRAMFMSNRAAEALLAQQPAQAYAWAREAVLPDPPYWPALNTLGVVYQRAGHLDEARAAYAHALAQDSQNQAALGNLDQMLRRAVATSASPAEQARYTAKLDALRALARH
;
A
#
# COMPACT_ATOMS: atom_id res chain seq x y z
N MET A 1 7.20 3.49 46.49
CA MET A 1 6.09 3.33 45.51
C MET A 1 6.42 4.23 44.32
N LEU A 2 6.94 3.66 43.23
CA LEU A 2 7.20 4.38 41.99
C LEU A 2 5.88 4.50 41.21
N PRO A 3 5.61 5.61 40.51
CA PRO A 3 4.40 5.74 39.72
C PRO A 3 4.46 4.75 38.54
N THR A 4 3.61 3.73 38.63
CA THR A 4 3.29 2.76 37.58
C THR A 4 2.58 3.47 36.43
N SER A 5 3.17 3.39 35.24
CA SER A 5 2.69 3.90 33.93
C SER A 5 2.97 5.38 33.60
N LEU A 6 3.53 5.60 32.40
CA LEU A 6 3.69 6.91 31.77
C LEU A 6 2.31 7.61 31.64
N PRO A 7 2.23 8.93 31.91
CA PRO A 7 1.02 9.71 31.68
C PRO A 7 0.49 9.51 30.26
N ALA A 8 -0.82 9.35 30.11
CA ALA A 8 -1.46 9.04 28.82
C ALA A 8 -1.09 10.04 27.71
N ALA A 9 -0.91 11.32 28.07
CA ALA A 9 -0.51 12.38 27.14
C ALA A 9 0.93 12.24 26.60
N LEU A 10 1.83 11.56 27.32
CA LEU A 10 3.24 11.38 26.92
C LEU A 10 3.49 10.08 26.15
N ARG A 11 2.51 9.16 26.12
CA ARG A 11 2.65 7.86 25.46
C ARG A 11 2.95 7.94 23.96
N PRO A 12 2.32 8.82 23.16
CA PRO A 12 2.64 8.94 21.73
C PRO A 12 4.11 9.33 21.50
N LEU A 13 4.61 10.31 22.26
CA LEU A 13 5.97 10.80 22.13
C LEU A 13 6.99 9.75 22.57
N ALA A 14 6.76 9.10 23.71
CA ALA A 14 7.64 8.03 24.19
C ALA A 14 7.71 6.85 23.20
N LEU A 15 6.58 6.50 22.57
CA LEU A 15 6.57 5.51 21.50
C LEU A 15 7.39 6.01 20.30
N ALA A 16 7.16 7.22 19.81
CA ALA A 16 7.91 7.78 18.68
C ALA A 16 9.43 7.82 18.93
N GLU A 17 9.87 8.25 20.12
CA GLU A 17 11.28 8.27 20.53
C GLU A 17 11.89 6.86 20.53
N SER A 18 11.14 5.85 20.98
CA SER A 18 11.63 4.45 21.00
C SER A 18 11.89 3.88 19.61
N LEU A 19 11.23 4.42 18.57
CA LEU A 19 11.32 3.97 17.18
C LEU A 19 12.46 4.65 16.40
N GLN A 20 13.01 5.76 16.91
CA GLN A 20 14.09 6.51 16.25
C GLN A 20 15.40 5.70 16.16
N PRO A 21 16.29 6.01 15.19
CA PRO A 21 17.65 5.47 15.19
C PRO A 21 18.36 5.78 16.53
N GLY A 22 18.86 4.75 17.21
CA GLY A 22 19.46 4.88 18.55
C GLY A 22 18.45 4.85 19.70
N GLY A 23 17.14 4.82 19.42
CA GLY A 23 16.09 4.53 20.39
C GLY A 23 16.06 3.04 20.79
N GLY A 24 15.21 2.70 21.76
CA GLY A 24 15.19 1.37 22.38
C GLY A 24 14.91 0.20 21.43
N LEU A 25 14.21 0.43 20.31
CA LEU A 25 13.91 -0.60 19.30
C LEU A 25 14.94 -0.68 18.17
N ALA A 26 15.77 0.36 17.96
CA ALA A 26 16.83 0.39 16.95
C ALA A 26 16.40 -0.18 15.58
N LEU A 27 15.34 0.41 14.99
CA LEU A 27 14.73 -0.10 13.77
C LEU A 27 15.62 0.12 12.54
N ARG A 28 15.57 -0.83 11.60
CA ARG A 28 16.28 -0.76 10.32
C ARG A 28 15.30 -0.82 9.14
N TYR A 29 15.45 0.10 8.20
CA TYR A 29 14.67 0.08 6.97
C TYR A 29 15.14 -1.07 6.06
N ASP A 30 14.19 -1.89 5.58
CA ASP A 30 14.44 -3.01 4.67
C ASP A 30 13.30 -3.11 3.63
N ALA A 31 13.59 -2.65 2.40
CA ALA A 31 12.64 -2.64 1.30
C ALA A 31 12.33 -4.02 0.68
N SER A 32 13.08 -5.07 1.04
CA SER A 32 13.01 -6.36 0.34
C SER A 32 11.75 -7.18 0.62
N ARG A 33 11.11 -6.96 1.78
CA ARG A 33 9.97 -7.77 2.21
C ARG A 33 9.04 -6.99 3.13
N THR A 34 7.75 -7.06 2.80
CA THR A 34 6.65 -6.62 3.63
C THR A 34 6.38 -7.69 4.69
N ARG A 35 6.60 -7.32 5.94
CA ARG A 35 6.49 -8.17 7.13
C ARG A 35 5.22 -7.85 7.88
N THR A 36 4.69 -8.86 8.59
CA THR A 36 3.65 -8.59 9.59
C THR A 36 4.21 -7.72 10.72
N ALA A 37 3.33 -7.13 11.52
CA ALA A 37 3.73 -6.36 12.71
C ALA A 37 4.63 -7.17 13.66
N SER A 38 4.30 -8.45 13.90
CA SER A 38 5.07 -9.33 14.78
C SER A 38 6.42 -9.72 14.19
N GLU A 39 6.48 -10.01 12.89
CA GLU A 39 7.73 -10.28 12.17
C GLU A 39 8.66 -9.08 12.21
N ALA A 40 8.14 -7.88 11.90
CA ALA A 40 8.89 -6.63 11.90
C ALA A 40 9.43 -6.29 13.30
N PHE A 41 8.63 -6.51 14.34
CA PHE A 41 9.05 -6.33 15.73
C PHE A 41 10.17 -7.28 16.13
N ALA A 42 10.03 -8.57 15.81
CA ALA A 42 10.99 -9.61 16.18
C ALA A 42 12.38 -9.35 15.56
N VAL A 43 12.43 -8.90 14.31
CA VAL A 43 13.68 -8.65 13.59
C VAL A 43 14.11 -7.18 13.58
N ARG A 44 13.31 -6.29 14.17
CA ARG A 44 13.50 -4.83 14.21
C ARG A 44 13.76 -4.22 12.84
N ALA A 45 13.10 -4.75 11.81
CA ALA A 45 13.30 -4.28 10.44
C ALA A 45 12.07 -4.49 9.56
N GLY A 46 11.91 -3.63 8.56
CA GLY A 46 10.86 -3.73 7.56
C GLY A 46 10.82 -2.52 6.62
N ASN A 47 9.98 -2.61 5.59
CA ASN A 47 9.67 -1.47 4.73
C ASN A 47 8.66 -0.53 5.42
N CYS A 48 8.31 0.58 4.76
CA CYS A 48 7.39 1.58 5.31
C CYS A 48 6.10 0.98 5.87
N LEU A 49 5.42 0.14 5.09
CA LEU A 49 4.15 -0.49 5.51
C LEU A 49 4.33 -1.45 6.69
N SER A 50 5.42 -2.22 6.71
CA SER A 50 5.72 -3.14 7.83
C SER A 50 5.91 -2.38 9.15
N LEU A 51 6.70 -1.29 9.10
CA LEU A 51 6.98 -0.47 10.28
C LEU A 51 5.75 0.32 10.72
N VAL A 52 4.91 0.77 9.79
CA VAL A 52 3.59 1.38 10.08
C VAL A 52 2.68 0.38 10.78
N LEU A 53 2.55 -0.86 10.29
CA LEU A 53 1.72 -1.90 10.91
C LEU A 53 2.23 -2.27 12.31
N MET A 54 3.54 -2.40 12.47
CA MET A 54 4.17 -2.65 13.77
C MET A 54 3.88 -1.50 14.75
N THR A 55 4.07 -0.25 14.31
CA THR A 55 3.82 0.93 15.13
C THR A 55 2.36 1.05 15.54
N ALA A 56 1.43 0.79 14.60
CA ALA A 56 0.01 0.75 14.91
C ALA A 56 -0.34 -0.32 15.95
N ALA A 57 0.29 -1.50 15.89
CA ALA A 57 0.08 -2.55 16.88
C ALA A 57 0.60 -2.14 18.27
N LEU A 58 1.81 -1.56 18.35
CA LEU A 58 2.38 -1.05 19.60
C LEU A 58 1.55 0.10 20.19
N ALA A 59 1.08 1.01 19.34
CA ALA A 59 0.26 2.14 19.74
C ALA A 59 -1.08 1.69 20.33
N ARG A 60 -1.76 0.73 19.67
CA ARG A 60 -3.01 0.16 20.18
C ARG A 60 -2.81 -0.55 21.52
N GLU A 61 -1.72 -1.31 21.66
CA GLU A 61 -1.36 -1.94 22.94
C GLU A 61 -1.10 -0.90 24.05
N ALA A 62 -0.55 0.27 23.70
CA ALA A 62 -0.38 1.41 24.61
C ALA A 62 -1.67 2.21 24.90
N GLY A 63 -2.81 1.80 24.30
CA GLY A 63 -4.12 2.45 24.45
C GLY A 63 -4.27 3.74 23.64
N LEU A 64 -3.54 3.87 22.54
CA LEU A 64 -3.61 5.03 21.64
C LEU A 64 -4.57 4.77 20.47
N GLU A 65 -5.27 5.82 20.05
CA GLU A 65 -6.04 5.79 18.81
C GLU A 65 -5.09 5.95 17.61
N VAL A 66 -5.34 5.15 16.57
CA VAL A 66 -4.50 5.05 15.38
C VAL A 66 -5.30 5.42 14.15
N ARG A 67 -4.74 6.32 13.33
CA ARG A 67 -5.22 6.63 11.98
C ARG A 67 -4.11 6.37 10.98
N PHE A 68 -4.49 5.95 9.78
CA PHE A 68 -3.55 5.75 8.68
C PHE A 68 -3.73 6.84 7.62
N GLN A 69 -2.63 7.25 7.00
CA GLN A 69 -2.69 8.13 5.84
C GLN A 69 -1.82 7.58 4.71
N GLN A 70 -2.25 7.84 3.48
CA GLN A 70 -1.47 7.58 2.29
C GLN A 70 -0.95 8.92 1.75
N ALA A 71 0.32 8.95 1.36
CA ALA A 71 0.85 10.07 0.60
C ALA A 71 0.50 9.87 -0.88
N LEU A 72 -0.29 10.80 -1.42
CA LEU A 72 -0.61 10.87 -2.84
C LEU A 72 0.46 11.72 -3.54
N GLY A 73 1.16 11.09 -4.48
CA GLY A 73 2.18 11.68 -5.35
C GLY A 73 2.29 10.87 -6.64
N SER A 74 3.26 11.21 -7.48
CA SER A 74 3.66 10.31 -8.57
C SER A 74 4.20 9.03 -7.93
N PRO A 75 3.48 7.89 -8.05
CA PRO A 75 3.96 6.64 -7.46
C PRO A 75 5.34 6.33 -8.03
N LEU A 76 6.21 5.76 -7.20
CA LEU A 76 7.46 5.21 -7.72
C LEU A 76 7.07 4.02 -8.61
N VAL A 77 7.15 4.25 -9.91
CA VAL A 77 6.89 3.24 -10.94
C VAL A 77 8.16 2.43 -11.10
N THR A 78 8.13 1.19 -10.65
CA THR A 78 9.18 0.23 -10.98
C THR A 78 8.74 -0.55 -12.21
N ARG A 79 9.56 -0.51 -13.26
CA ARG A 79 9.34 -1.32 -14.46
C ARG A 79 10.20 -2.57 -14.35
N GLU A 80 9.57 -3.73 -14.25
CA GLU A 80 10.27 -5.01 -14.22
C GLU A 80 9.93 -5.83 -15.46
N GLU A 81 10.97 -6.08 -16.26
CA GLU A 81 10.93 -6.53 -17.66
C GLU A 81 10.07 -5.60 -18.51
N ASP A 82 8.78 -5.78 -18.35
CA ASP A 82 7.73 -5.29 -19.19
C ASP A 82 6.59 -4.69 -18.35
N LEU A 83 6.49 -5.02 -17.06
CA LEU A 83 5.33 -4.67 -16.24
C LEU A 83 5.59 -3.44 -15.38
N VAL A 84 4.55 -2.63 -15.19
CA VAL A 84 4.55 -1.44 -14.34
C VAL A 84 4.01 -1.83 -12.96
N LEU A 85 4.89 -1.87 -11.97
CA LEU A 85 4.57 -2.04 -10.56
C LEU A 85 4.53 -0.68 -9.86
N LEU A 86 3.63 -0.55 -8.89
CA LEU A 86 3.47 0.67 -8.11
C LEU A 86 4.02 0.51 -6.70
N SER A 87 4.75 1.53 -6.26
CA SER A 87 5.01 1.78 -4.85
C SER A 87 4.34 3.08 -4.42
N GLY A 88 3.48 2.98 -3.41
CA GLY A 88 2.88 4.11 -2.70
C GLY A 88 3.36 4.15 -1.26
N HIS A 89 3.26 5.31 -0.61
CA HIS A 89 3.71 5.50 0.76
C HIS A 89 2.54 5.63 1.75
N VAL A 90 2.73 5.07 2.94
CA VAL A 90 1.75 5.07 4.04
C VAL A 90 2.45 5.49 5.33
N ASN A 91 1.73 6.22 6.16
CA ASN A 91 2.18 6.61 7.49
C ASN A 91 1.09 6.34 8.55
N VAL A 92 1.45 6.55 9.81
CA VAL A 92 0.56 6.40 10.95
C VAL A 92 0.47 7.70 11.73
N VAL A 93 -0.73 8.02 12.20
CA VAL A 93 -0.98 9.17 13.07
C VAL A 93 -1.55 8.65 14.38
N LEU A 94 -0.90 9.06 15.47
CA LEU A 94 -1.30 8.73 16.84
C LEU A 94 -2.03 9.91 17.44
N ASP A 95 -3.30 9.75 17.76
CA ASP A 95 -4.03 10.79 18.49
C ASP A 95 -3.65 10.74 19.97
N ALA A 96 -3.51 11.91 20.59
CA ALA A 96 -3.43 11.97 22.04
C ALA A 96 -4.77 11.47 22.61
N PRO A 97 -4.76 10.58 23.62
CA PRO A 97 -6.00 10.07 24.20
C PRO A 97 -6.84 11.25 24.70
N ARG A 98 -8.06 11.39 24.16
CA ARG A 98 -9.01 12.38 24.67
C ARG A 98 -9.31 12.01 26.12
N PRO A 99 -9.12 12.91 27.10
CA PRO A 99 -9.53 12.62 28.46
C PRO A 99 -11.03 12.27 28.42
N ARG A 100 -11.38 11.04 28.83
CA ARG A 100 -12.77 10.70 29.14
C ARG A 100 -13.22 11.71 30.18
N ARG A 101 -14.31 12.42 29.89
CA ARG A 101 -14.83 13.54 30.70
C ARG A 101 -14.98 13.15 32.17
N GLU A 102 -13.93 13.35 32.94
CA GLU A 102 -13.93 13.48 34.38
C GLU A 102 -12.87 14.54 34.67
N TRP A 103 -13.33 15.70 35.14
CA TRP A 103 -12.56 16.86 35.62
C TRP A 103 -12.09 17.91 34.60
N ASN A 104 -12.41 19.16 34.94
CA ASN A 104 -12.18 20.39 34.18
C ASN A 104 -10.68 20.70 34.06
N VAL A 105 -10.03 20.25 32.99
CA VAL A 105 -8.74 20.80 32.54
C VAL A 105 -9.02 21.83 31.46
N THR A 106 -8.87 23.11 31.79
CA THR A 106 -9.39 24.19 30.94
C THR A 106 -8.54 24.48 29.71
N GLN A 107 -7.25 24.12 29.63
CA GLN A 107 -6.47 24.22 28.39
C GLN A 107 -5.29 23.23 28.33
N VAL A 108 -5.54 22.04 27.80
CA VAL A 108 -4.58 21.40 26.90
C VAL A 108 -5.34 21.32 25.58
N GLN A 109 -5.06 22.21 24.63
CA GLN A 109 -5.61 22.07 23.28
C GLN A 109 -4.89 20.86 22.67
N PRO A 110 -5.57 19.72 22.45
CA PRO A 110 -4.98 18.62 21.69
C PRO A 110 -4.66 19.18 20.31
N ASP A 111 -3.45 18.95 19.80
CA ASP A 111 -3.17 19.25 18.39
C ASP A 111 -4.19 18.48 17.54
N PRO A 112 -5.06 19.15 16.76
CA PRO A 112 -6.06 18.48 15.94
C PRO A 112 -5.45 17.56 14.87
N ARG A 113 -4.12 17.61 14.67
CA ARG A 113 -3.40 16.79 13.68
C ARG A 113 -2.92 15.44 14.21
N GLY A 114 -2.76 15.28 15.53
CA GLY A 114 -2.13 14.09 16.13
C GLY A 114 -0.62 13.99 15.83
N LEU A 115 0.07 13.04 16.45
CA LEU A 115 1.50 12.79 16.23
C LEU A 115 1.67 11.87 15.01
N GLN A 116 2.14 12.42 13.89
CA GLN A 116 2.50 11.64 12.71
C GLN A 116 3.84 10.94 12.90
N ILE A 117 3.90 9.64 12.61
CA ILE A 117 5.12 8.85 12.56
C ILE A 117 5.29 8.36 11.13
N ASP A 118 6.44 8.69 10.56
CA ASP A 118 6.83 8.32 9.21
C ASP A 118 8.21 7.63 9.21
N PHE A 119 8.42 6.72 8.26
CA PHE A 119 9.63 5.91 8.13
C PHE A 119 10.37 6.15 6.81
N VAL A 120 9.90 7.09 5.98
CA VAL A 120 10.66 7.59 4.82
C VAL A 120 11.20 8.99 5.11
N PRO A 121 12.31 9.40 4.47
CA PRO A 121 12.87 10.74 4.62
C PRO A 121 11.85 11.85 4.33
N GLU A 122 11.86 12.92 5.11
CA GLU A 122 10.93 14.06 4.95
C GLU A 122 11.00 14.70 3.55
N ASP A 123 12.19 14.65 2.94
CA ASP A 123 12.44 15.15 1.59
C ASP A 123 11.58 14.46 0.53
N ASP A 124 11.27 13.16 0.72
CA ASP A 124 10.42 12.37 -0.16
C ASP A 124 8.93 12.71 0.00
N LEU A 125 8.56 13.39 1.09
CA LEU A 125 7.18 13.75 1.43
C LEU A 125 6.83 15.19 1.07
N ARG A 126 7.82 16.04 0.78
CA ARG A 126 7.59 17.46 0.51
C ARG A 126 6.68 17.65 -0.71
N GLY A 127 5.56 18.32 -0.50
CA GLY A 127 4.57 18.63 -1.54
C GLY A 127 3.59 17.50 -1.83
N LEU A 128 3.69 16.34 -1.17
CA LEU A 128 2.71 15.26 -1.31
C LEU A 128 1.43 15.56 -0.55
N ARG A 129 0.29 15.17 -1.13
CA ARG A 129 -1.01 15.30 -0.48
C ARG A 129 -1.26 14.08 0.39
N LEU A 130 -1.36 14.27 1.70
CA LEU A 130 -1.73 13.19 2.62
C LEU A 130 -3.26 13.02 2.66
N VAL A 131 -3.74 11.78 2.51
CA VAL A 131 -5.15 11.44 2.62
C VAL A 131 -5.37 10.34 3.64
N ALA A 132 -6.39 10.48 4.48
CA ALA A 132 -6.76 9.42 5.41
C ALA A 132 -7.20 8.16 4.65
N ILE A 133 -6.77 6.99 5.12
CA ILE A 133 -7.15 5.69 4.56
C ILE A 133 -7.71 4.78 5.64
N SER A 134 -8.56 3.85 5.24
CA SER A 134 -9.19 2.89 6.13
C SER A 134 -8.28 1.70 6.41
N GLU A 135 -8.51 0.99 7.52
CA GLU A 135 -7.78 -0.26 7.80
C GLU A 135 -7.94 -1.34 6.71
N PRO A 136 -9.14 -1.53 6.11
CA PRO A 136 -9.27 -2.41 4.95
C PRO A 136 -8.35 -2.01 3.79
N ARG A 137 -8.13 -0.71 3.53
CA ARG A 137 -7.15 -0.26 2.53
C ARG A 137 -5.74 -0.66 2.90
N VAL A 138 -5.33 -0.46 4.15
CA VAL A 138 -3.99 -0.86 4.63
C VAL A 138 -3.79 -2.37 4.47
N ARG A 139 -4.82 -3.18 4.73
CA ARG A 139 -4.78 -4.63 4.47
C ARG A 139 -4.62 -4.93 2.98
N ALA A 140 -5.37 -4.26 2.11
CA ALA A 140 -5.24 -4.41 0.66
C ALA A 140 -3.83 -4.04 0.18
N MET A 141 -3.24 -2.97 0.70
CA MET A 141 -1.85 -2.55 0.44
C MET A 141 -0.87 -3.65 0.86
N PHE A 142 -1.02 -4.21 2.06
CA PHE A 142 -0.16 -5.28 2.56
C PHE A 142 -0.20 -6.49 1.64
N MET A 143 -1.39 -6.98 1.30
CA MET A 143 -1.55 -8.13 0.42
C MET A 143 -1.04 -7.86 -1.00
N SER A 144 -1.22 -6.63 -1.51
CA SER A 144 -0.69 -6.21 -2.82
C SER A 144 0.83 -6.26 -2.85
N ASN A 145 1.50 -5.76 -1.80
CA ASN A 145 2.96 -5.85 -1.70
C ASN A 145 3.43 -7.31 -1.63
N ARG A 146 2.77 -8.15 -0.82
CA ARG A 146 3.10 -9.58 -0.71
C ARG A 146 2.91 -10.31 -2.05
N ALA A 147 1.91 -9.94 -2.83
CA ALA A 147 1.70 -10.45 -4.18
C ALA A 147 2.82 -10.02 -5.13
N ALA A 148 3.19 -8.73 -5.11
CA ALA A 148 4.30 -8.21 -5.91
C ALA A 148 5.63 -8.91 -5.55
N GLU A 149 5.95 -9.04 -4.26
CA GLU A 149 7.13 -9.78 -3.78
C GLU A 149 7.15 -11.23 -4.27
N ALA A 150 6.00 -11.91 -4.22
CA ALA A 150 5.89 -13.28 -4.72
C ALA A 150 6.03 -13.35 -6.26
N LEU A 151 5.58 -12.33 -7.00
CA LEU A 151 5.82 -12.22 -8.44
C LEU A 151 7.31 -12.07 -8.75
N LEU A 152 8.02 -11.18 -8.03
CA LEU A 152 9.46 -10.97 -8.15
C LEU A 152 10.24 -12.25 -7.81
N ALA A 153 9.79 -12.99 -6.79
CA ALA A 153 10.38 -14.25 -6.36
C ALA A 153 10.00 -15.45 -7.26
N GLN A 154 9.27 -15.24 -8.36
CA GLN A 154 8.80 -16.29 -9.28
C GLN A 154 7.97 -17.38 -8.58
N GLN A 155 7.10 -16.98 -7.63
CA GLN A 155 6.21 -17.86 -6.87
C GLN A 155 4.74 -17.65 -7.28
N PRO A 156 4.31 -18.14 -8.45
CA PRO A 156 3.03 -17.77 -9.06
C PRO A 156 1.80 -18.14 -8.21
N ALA A 157 1.81 -19.30 -7.55
CA ALA A 157 0.72 -19.72 -6.68
C ALA A 157 0.54 -18.80 -5.47
N GLN A 158 1.65 -18.37 -4.86
CA GLN A 158 1.62 -17.45 -3.73
C GLN A 158 1.25 -16.03 -4.17
N ALA A 159 1.75 -15.59 -5.31
CA ALA A 159 1.38 -14.31 -5.91
C ALA A 159 -0.13 -14.22 -6.15
N TYR A 160 -0.73 -15.27 -6.72
CA TYR A 160 -2.17 -15.34 -6.94
C TYR A 160 -2.96 -15.34 -5.64
N ALA A 161 -2.57 -16.15 -4.67
CA ALA A 161 -3.23 -16.19 -3.37
C ALA A 161 -3.26 -14.79 -2.73
N TRP A 162 -2.12 -14.10 -2.67
CA TRP A 162 -2.08 -12.75 -2.10
C TRP A 162 -2.86 -11.73 -2.93
N ALA A 163 -2.74 -11.74 -4.26
CA ALA A 163 -3.41 -10.77 -5.12
C ALA A 163 -4.94 -10.91 -5.06
N ARG A 164 -5.44 -12.15 -5.00
CA ARG A 164 -6.88 -12.42 -4.84
C ARG A 164 -7.40 -11.93 -3.48
N GLU A 165 -6.64 -12.14 -2.40
CA GLU A 165 -7.02 -11.63 -1.08
C GLU A 165 -6.89 -10.10 -0.98
N ALA A 166 -6.03 -9.48 -1.80
CA ALA A 166 -5.82 -8.03 -1.79
C ALA A 166 -7.03 -7.23 -2.26
N VAL A 167 -7.85 -7.77 -3.16
CA VAL A 167 -9.01 -7.06 -3.74
C VAL A 167 -10.27 -7.09 -2.86
N LEU A 168 -10.32 -7.99 -1.88
CA LEU A 168 -11.53 -8.21 -1.06
C LEU A 168 -11.78 -7.14 0.02
N PRO A 169 -10.78 -6.69 0.80
CA PRO A 169 -11.00 -5.73 1.88
C PRO A 169 -11.50 -4.39 1.37
N ASP A 170 -11.11 -4.05 0.15
CA ASP A 170 -11.27 -2.72 -0.39
C ASP A 170 -11.34 -2.74 -1.92
N PRO A 171 -12.50 -3.11 -2.48
CA PRO A 171 -12.66 -3.32 -3.92
C PRO A 171 -12.29 -2.12 -4.82
N PRO A 172 -12.50 -0.85 -4.41
CA PRO A 172 -12.05 0.31 -5.18
C PRO A 172 -10.53 0.54 -5.21
N TYR A 173 -9.74 -0.21 -4.44
CA TYR A 173 -8.29 -0.02 -4.39
C TYR A 173 -7.61 -0.57 -5.66
N TRP A 174 -7.57 0.28 -6.69
CA TRP A 174 -7.07 -0.07 -8.02
C TRP A 174 -5.66 -0.69 -8.03
N PRO A 175 -4.68 -0.38 -7.14
CA PRO A 175 -3.38 -1.03 -7.18
C PRO A 175 -3.45 -2.54 -6.89
N ALA A 176 -4.41 -3.00 -6.08
CA ALA A 176 -4.66 -4.43 -5.88
C ALA A 176 -5.20 -5.08 -7.15
N LEU A 177 -6.14 -4.43 -7.83
CA LEU A 177 -6.68 -4.89 -9.13
C LEU A 177 -5.58 -4.93 -10.20
N ASN A 178 -4.73 -3.91 -10.27
CA ASN A 178 -3.59 -3.88 -11.17
C ASN A 178 -2.63 -5.05 -10.88
N THR A 179 -2.28 -5.28 -9.61
CA THR A 179 -1.42 -6.39 -9.20
C THR A 179 -2.03 -7.74 -9.57
N LEU A 180 -3.33 -7.93 -9.36
CA LEU A 180 -4.05 -9.14 -9.78
C LEU A 180 -4.03 -9.33 -11.29
N GLY A 181 -4.17 -8.25 -12.07
CA GLY A 181 -4.02 -8.26 -13.52
C GLY A 181 -2.64 -8.73 -13.96
N VAL A 182 -1.58 -8.25 -13.29
CA VAL A 182 -0.19 -8.69 -13.55
C VAL A 182 -0.03 -10.18 -13.26
N VAL A 183 -0.60 -10.68 -12.17
CA VAL A 183 -0.57 -12.11 -11.84
C VAL A 183 -1.24 -12.95 -12.93
N TYR A 184 -2.46 -12.59 -13.34
CA TYR A 184 -3.16 -13.31 -14.40
C TYR A 184 -2.40 -13.26 -15.73
N GLN A 185 -1.82 -12.10 -16.08
CA GLN A 185 -1.04 -11.94 -17.30
C GLN A 185 0.19 -12.86 -17.30
N ARG A 186 0.96 -12.91 -16.21
CA ARG A 186 2.14 -13.79 -16.10
C ARG A 186 1.75 -15.28 -16.12
N ALA A 187 0.54 -15.61 -15.68
CA ALA A 187 0.00 -16.96 -15.73
C ALA A 187 -0.66 -17.32 -17.09
N GLY A 188 -0.71 -16.40 -18.06
CA GLY A 188 -1.32 -16.63 -19.38
C GLY A 188 -2.85 -16.50 -19.41
N HIS A 189 -3.48 -16.11 -18.30
CA HIS A 189 -4.92 -15.88 -18.17
C HIS A 189 -5.29 -14.48 -18.69
N LEU A 190 -5.15 -14.28 -20.00
CA LEU A 190 -5.21 -12.94 -20.62
C LEU A 190 -6.59 -12.28 -20.52
N ASP A 191 -7.69 -13.04 -20.52
CA ASP A 191 -9.03 -12.47 -20.42
C ASP A 191 -9.34 -12.02 -18.98
N GLU A 192 -8.87 -12.76 -17.98
CA GLU A 192 -8.94 -12.40 -16.56
C GLU A 192 -8.04 -11.22 -16.23
N ALA A 193 -6.82 -11.19 -16.78
CA ALA A 193 -5.89 -10.06 -16.66
C ALA A 193 -6.54 -8.78 -17.20
N ARG A 194 -7.12 -8.86 -18.40
CA ARG A 194 -7.86 -7.75 -19.02
C ARG A 194 -9.03 -7.28 -18.15
N ALA A 195 -9.80 -8.20 -17.57
CA ALA A 195 -10.90 -7.84 -16.69
C ALA A 195 -10.40 -7.09 -15.45
N ALA A 196 -9.33 -7.58 -14.81
CA ALA A 196 -8.72 -6.92 -13.66
C ALA A 196 -8.21 -5.50 -13.99
N TYR A 197 -7.50 -5.33 -15.11
CA TYR A 197 -7.07 -4.00 -15.57
C TYR A 197 -8.26 -3.09 -15.90
N ALA A 198 -9.31 -3.61 -16.54
CA ALA A 198 -10.52 -2.82 -16.82
C ALA A 198 -11.22 -2.37 -15.52
N HIS A 199 -11.26 -3.22 -14.49
CA HIS A 199 -11.78 -2.83 -13.18
C HIS A 199 -10.93 -1.75 -12.51
N ALA A 200 -9.60 -1.81 -12.63
CA ALA A 200 -8.72 -0.75 -12.15
C ALA A 200 -9.00 0.59 -12.88
N LEU A 201 -9.15 0.54 -14.21
CA LEU A 201 -9.48 1.71 -15.04
C LEU A 201 -10.89 2.26 -14.79
N ALA A 202 -11.82 1.45 -14.29
CA ALA A 202 -13.13 1.93 -13.86
C ALA A 202 -13.06 2.78 -12.58
N GLN A 203 -12.03 2.61 -11.76
CA GLN A 203 -11.79 3.45 -10.57
C GLN A 203 -11.03 4.74 -10.92
N ASP A 204 -10.09 4.64 -11.86
CA ASP A 204 -9.28 5.75 -12.35
C ASP A 204 -9.01 5.53 -13.85
N SER A 205 -9.79 6.21 -14.70
CA SER A 205 -9.72 6.04 -16.16
C SER A 205 -8.41 6.54 -16.76
N GLN A 206 -7.69 7.43 -16.05
CA GLN A 206 -6.41 7.98 -16.48
C GLN A 206 -5.22 7.30 -15.81
N ASN A 207 -5.46 6.15 -15.17
CA ASN A 207 -4.42 5.41 -14.47
C ASN A 207 -3.34 4.88 -15.43
N GLN A 208 -2.21 5.58 -15.47
CA GLN A 208 -1.12 5.29 -16.42
C GLN A 208 -0.54 3.89 -16.25
N ALA A 209 -0.56 3.33 -15.04
CA ALA A 209 -0.05 1.99 -14.79
C ALA A 209 -0.98 0.90 -15.35
N ALA A 210 -2.27 0.99 -15.05
CA ALA A 210 -3.25 0.05 -15.60
C ALA A 210 -3.36 0.18 -17.13
N LEU A 211 -3.32 1.40 -17.67
CA LEU A 211 -3.26 1.65 -19.12
C LEU A 211 -2.01 1.02 -19.74
N GLY A 212 -0.83 1.26 -19.15
CA GLY A 212 0.45 0.74 -19.64
C GLY A 212 0.52 -0.78 -19.61
N ASN A 213 0.08 -1.40 -18.51
CA ASN A 213 0.01 -2.86 -18.37
C ASN A 213 -0.97 -3.47 -19.37
N LEU A 214 -2.15 -2.89 -19.54
CA LEU A 214 -3.15 -3.38 -20.49
C LEU A 214 -2.71 -3.20 -21.96
N ASP A 215 -2.14 -2.05 -22.34
CA ASP A 215 -1.59 -1.82 -23.69
C ASP A 215 -0.53 -2.85 -24.03
N GLN A 216 0.42 -3.07 -23.12
CA GLN A 216 1.46 -4.05 -23.35
C GLN A 216 0.92 -5.48 -23.44
N MET A 217 0.03 -5.87 -22.52
CA MET A 217 -0.60 -7.19 -22.54
C MET A 217 -1.29 -7.44 -23.89
N LEU A 218 -2.04 -6.46 -24.38
CA LEU A 218 -2.75 -6.57 -25.66
C LEU A 218 -1.79 -6.63 -26.85
N ARG A 219 -0.70 -5.86 -26.87
CA ARG A 219 0.33 -5.95 -27.92
C ARG A 219 0.96 -7.33 -27.98
N ARG A 220 1.31 -7.89 -26.82
CA ARG A 220 1.85 -9.26 -26.75
C ARG A 220 0.83 -10.28 -27.24
N ALA A 221 -0.42 -10.16 -26.78
CA ALA A 221 -1.49 -11.05 -27.21
C ALA A 221 -1.68 -11.02 -28.74
N VAL A 222 -1.65 -9.85 -29.37
CA VAL A 222 -1.67 -9.71 -30.84
C VAL A 222 -0.48 -10.41 -31.50
N ALA A 223 0.73 -10.25 -30.95
CA ALA A 223 1.95 -10.82 -31.51
C ALA A 223 2.03 -12.35 -31.36
N THR A 224 1.41 -12.91 -30.32
CA THR A 224 1.47 -14.35 -30.01
C THR A 224 0.17 -15.11 -30.32
N SER A 225 -0.80 -14.46 -30.96
CA SER A 225 -2.08 -15.09 -31.34
C SER A 225 -1.86 -16.32 -32.22
N ALA A 226 -2.54 -17.42 -31.91
CA ALA A 226 -2.45 -18.67 -32.66
C ALA A 226 -3.33 -18.67 -33.93
N SER A 227 -4.32 -17.78 -34.00
CA SER A 227 -5.26 -17.67 -35.11
C SER A 227 -5.51 -16.23 -35.56
N PRO A 228 -5.88 -16.00 -36.84
CA PRO A 228 -6.31 -14.69 -37.32
C PRO A 228 -7.51 -14.12 -36.55
N ALA A 229 -8.41 -14.99 -36.08
CA ALA A 229 -9.57 -14.58 -35.29
C ALA A 229 -9.17 -14.02 -33.91
N GLU A 230 -8.25 -14.69 -33.20
CA GLU A 230 -7.72 -14.19 -31.93
C GLU A 230 -6.92 -12.90 -32.13
N GLN A 231 -6.10 -12.84 -33.17
CA GLN A 231 -5.36 -11.63 -33.51
C GLN A 231 -6.30 -10.45 -33.76
N ALA A 232 -7.35 -10.63 -34.57
CA ALA A 232 -8.36 -9.59 -34.80
C ALA A 232 -9.07 -9.17 -33.50
N ARG A 233 -9.40 -10.14 -32.63
CA ARG A 233 -10.01 -9.87 -31.31
C ARG A 233 -9.12 -8.99 -30.42
N TYR A 234 -7.83 -9.30 -30.32
CA TYR A 234 -6.90 -8.50 -29.49
C TYR A 234 -6.54 -7.16 -30.13
N THR A 235 -6.44 -7.08 -31.46
CA THR A 235 -6.23 -5.81 -32.17
C THR A 235 -7.39 -4.85 -31.93
N ALA A 236 -8.64 -5.33 -32.04
CA ALA A 236 -9.82 -4.51 -31.76
C ALA A 236 -9.84 -3.98 -30.31
N LYS A 237 -9.44 -4.81 -29.35
CA LYS A 237 -9.30 -4.41 -27.93
C LYS A 237 -8.20 -3.35 -27.76
N LEU A 238 -7.07 -3.49 -28.43
CA LEU A 238 -5.94 -2.55 -28.37
C LEU A 238 -6.30 -1.18 -28.96
N ASP A 239 -7.01 -1.19 -30.09
CA ASP A 239 -7.47 0.04 -30.74
C ASP A 239 -8.51 0.77 -29.89
N ALA A 240 -9.43 0.03 -29.26
CA ALA A 240 -10.39 0.58 -28.31
C ALA A 240 -9.70 1.24 -27.10
N LEU A 241 -8.68 0.58 -26.52
CA LEU A 241 -7.87 1.15 -25.43
C LEU A 241 -7.19 2.46 -25.85
N ARG A 242 -6.57 2.49 -27.04
CA ARG A 242 -5.89 3.67 -27.56
C ARG A 242 -6.84 4.82 -27.86
N ALA A 243 -8.09 4.52 -28.22
CA ALA A 243 -9.12 5.55 -28.36
C ALA A 243 -9.47 6.19 -27.02
N LEU A 244 -9.57 5.39 -25.94
CA LEU A 244 -9.81 5.89 -24.58
C LEU A 244 -8.66 6.74 -24.06
N ALA A 245 -7.41 6.38 -24.34
CA ALA A 245 -6.23 7.10 -23.86
C ALA A 245 -5.95 8.44 -24.59
N ARG A 246 -6.68 8.75 -25.67
CA ARG A 246 -6.54 10.02 -26.43
C ARG A 246 -7.47 11.14 -25.94
N HIS A 247 -8.32 10.86 -24.96
CA HIS A 247 -9.27 11.79 -24.35
C HIS A 247 -8.95 11.99 -22.87
#